data_AF-A0A9Q0ZSE8-F1
#
_entry.id   AF-A0A9Q0ZSE8-F1
#
_cell.length_a   1.000
_cell.length_b   1.000
_cell.length_c   1.000
_cell.angle_alpha   90.00
_cell.angle_beta   90.00
_cell.angle_gamma   90.00
#
_symmetry.space_group_name_H-M   'P 1'
#
loop_
_entity.id
_entity.type
_entity.pdbx_description
1 polymer ?
#
loop_
_entity_poly.entity_id
_entity_poly.type
_entity_poly.pdbx_seq_one_letter_code
_entity_poly.pdbx_strand_id
1 'polypeptide(L)'
;MVLVEGFNKDWNVSWVHAWTVTNGIITQVKEYFNTSVTVTRFGDGGSIASSPGITSQPRASCQSVWQSKVSDNKSVPGLVLAL
;
A
#
# COMPACT_ATOMS: atom_id res chain seq x y z
N MET A 1 8.45 -1.54 6.78
CA MET A 1 8.26 -0.41 5.86
C MET A 1 7.58 0.72 6.62
N VAL A 2 8.00 1.96 6.41
CA VAL A 2 7.36 3.15 6.96
C VAL A 2 6.76 3.93 5.79
N LEU A 3 5.52 4.41 5.94
CA LEU A 3 4.90 5.31 4.97
C LEU A 3 4.56 6.64 5.63
N VAL A 4 4.86 7.72 4.91
CA VAL A 4 4.49 9.08 5.29
C VAL A 4 3.91 9.75 4.06
N GLU A 5 2.80 10.47 4.23
CA GLU A 5 2.22 11.29 3.17
C GLU A 5 2.14 12.75 3.61
N GLY A 6 2.19 13.65 2.63
CA GLY A 6 2.11 15.08 2.87
C GLY A 6 1.69 15.86 1.64
N PHE A 7 1.37 17.14 1.88
CA PHE A 7 0.99 18.09 0.85
C PHE A 7 1.81 19.37 1.00
N ASN A 8 2.46 19.78 -0.08
CA ASN A 8 3.12 21.07 -0.15
C ASN A 8 2.16 22.09 -0.78
N LYS A 9 1.74 23.09 0.01
CA LYS A 9 0.81 24.14 -0.41
C LYS A 9 1.41 25.09 -1.44
N ASP A 10 2.70 25.42 -1.32
CA ASP A 10 3.37 26.38 -2.19
C ASP A 10 3.49 25.83 -3.62
N TRP A 11 3.67 24.51 -3.73
CA TRP A 11 3.82 23.84 -5.02
C TRP A 11 2.58 23.05 -5.45
N ASN A 12 1.53 23.01 -4.61
CA ASN A 12 0.29 22.26 -4.85
C ASN A 12 0.54 20.79 -5.23
N VAL A 13 1.47 20.15 -4.52
CA VAL A 13 1.94 18.78 -4.79
C VAL A 13 1.68 17.90 -3.57
N SER A 14 1.02 16.76 -3.80
CA SER A 14 0.96 15.68 -2.81
C SER A 14 2.14 14.72 -2.99
N TRP A 15 2.62 14.14 -1.90
CA TRP A 15 3.69 13.17 -1.93
C TRP A 15 3.46 12.03 -0.93
N VAL A 16 3.98 10.85 -1.26
CA VAL A 16 4.10 9.69 -0.38
C VAL A 16 5.55 9.23 -0.36
N HIS A 17 6.12 9.07 0.81
CA HIS A 17 7.43 8.47 1.03
C HIS A 17 7.28 7.08 1.61
N ALA A 18 7.88 6.09 0.96
CA ALA A 18 7.98 4.72 1.46
C ALA A 18 9.45 4.41 1.80
N TRP A 19 9.70 4.11 3.07
CA TRP A 19 11.04 3.80 3.57
C TRP A 19 11.16 2.33 3.95
N THR A 20 12.24 1.71 3.47
CA THR A 20 12.70 0.42 3.99
C THR A 20 13.69 0.70 5.11
N VAL A 21 13.42 0.16 6.30
CA VAL A 21 14.27 0.33 7.48
C VAL A 21 14.81 -1.04 7.88
N THR A 22 16.12 -1.16 8.00
CA THR A 22 16.83 -2.37 8.43
C THR A 22 17.77 -2.00 9.56
N ASN A 23 17.64 -2.67 10.71
CA ASN A 23 18.45 -2.40 11.90
C ASN A 23 18.43 -0.92 12.34
N GLY A 24 17.27 -0.27 12.24
CA GLY A 24 17.11 1.16 12.58
C GLY A 24 17.66 2.14 11.54
N ILE A 25 18.25 1.66 10.43
CA ILE A 25 18.80 2.48 9.35
C ILE A 25 17.85 2.44 8.15
N ILE A 26 17.57 3.61 7.56
CA ILE A 26 16.83 3.69 6.30
C ILE A 26 17.75 3.18 5.18
N THR A 27 17.41 2.05 4.58
CA THR A 27 18.19 1.41 3.51
C THR A 27 17.66 1.71 2.12
N GLN A 28 16.38 2.09 2.01
CA GLN A 28 15.77 2.52 0.75
C GLN A 28 14.72 3.60 1.00
N VAL A 29 14.63 4.54 0.05
CA VAL A 29 13.59 5.56 -0.01
C VAL A 29 12.97 5.52 -1.40
N LYS A 30 11.64 5.42 -1.46
CA LYS A 30 10.86 5.67 -2.67
C LYS A 30 9.93 6.84 -2.43
N GLU A 31 9.91 7.77 -3.36
CA GLU A 31 9.07 8.97 -3.32
C GLU A 31 8.11 8.94 -4.51
N TYR A 32 6.83 9.19 -4.21
CA TYR A 32 5.75 9.22 -5.20
C TYR A 32 5.06 10.58 -5.12
N PHE A 33 5.05 11.33 -6.22
CA PHE A 33 4.37 12.63 -6.30
C PHE A 33 3.05 12.51 -7.05
N ASN A 34 2.04 13.26 -6.62
CA ASN A 34 0.74 13.38 -7.27
C ASN A 34 0.16 12.01 -7.69
N THR A 35 0.32 11.02 -6.82
CA THR A 35 -0.01 9.61 -7.06
C THR A 35 -0.68 9.09 -5.79
N SER A 36 -1.81 8.39 -5.93
CA SER A 36 -2.44 7.72 -4.80
C SER A 36 -1.80 6.34 -4.61
N VAL A 37 -1.22 6.10 -3.44
CA VAL A 37 -0.58 4.82 -3.11
C VAL A 37 -1.51 4.01 -2.21
N THR A 38 -1.76 2.76 -2.59
CA THR A 38 -2.44 1.77 -1.76
C THR A 38 -1.45 0.66 -1.43
N VAL A 39 -1.32 0.33 -0.15
CA VAL A 39 -0.51 -0.80 0.29
C VAL A 39 -1.42 -1.98 0.54
N THR A 40 -1.09 -3.09 -0.08
CA THR A 40 -1.87 -4.33 0.02
C THR A 40 -0.96 -5.43 0.51
N ARG A 41 -1.41 -6.14 1.56
CA ARG A 41 -0.76 -7.38 1.97
C ARG A 41 -1.28 -8.51 1.11
N PHE A 42 -0.37 -9.23 0.47
CA PHE A 42 -0.72 -10.46 -0.22
C PHE A 42 -0.58 -11.62 0.77
N GLY A 43 -1.70 -12.28 1.09
CA GLY A 43 -1.66 -13.49 1.90
C GLY A 43 -1.07 -14.65 1.10
N ASP A 44 -0.15 -15.39 1.69
CA ASP A 44 0.10 -16.77 1.28
C ASP A 44 -1.17 -17.55 1.64
N GLY A 45 -1.75 -18.27 0.68
CA GLY A 45 -2.95 -19.08 0.88
C GLY A 45 -2.69 -20.26 1.83
N GLY A 46 -2.54 -19.98 3.12
CA GLY A 46 -2.37 -20.97 4.17
C GLY A 46 -3.69 -21.57 4.61
N SER A 47 -4.05 -22.69 3.98
CA SER A 47 -4.84 -23.81 4.55
C SER A 47 -6.00 -23.43 5.48
N ILE A 48 -7.16 -23.11 4.91
CA ILE A 48 -8.41 -23.35 5.63
C ILE A 48 -8.61 -24.87 5.59
N ALA A 49 -8.56 -25.49 6.76
CA ALA A 49 -8.90 -26.88 6.98
C ALA A 49 -10.16 -27.26 6.18
N SER A 50 -10.07 -28.37 5.46
CA SER A 50 -11.13 -28.95 4.66
C SER A 50 -12.40 -29.17 5.48
N SER A 51 -13.33 -28.22 5.46
CA SER A 51 -14.75 -28.52 5.67
C SER A 51 -15.35 -28.89 4.32
N PRO A 52 -15.94 -30.09 4.15
CA PRO A 52 -16.54 -30.51 2.90
C PRO A 52 -17.87 -29.76 2.73
N GLY A 53 -17.82 -28.58 2.12
CA GLY A 53 -19.03 -27.79 1.86
C GLY A 53 -18.72 -26.58 1.00
N ILE A 54 -18.98 -26.70 -0.31
CA ILE A 54 -19.01 -25.64 -1.32
C ILE A 54 -17.63 -25.05 -1.67
N THR A 55 -17.06 -25.55 -2.76
CA THR A 55 -15.80 -25.07 -3.35
C THR A 55 -15.92 -23.66 -3.91
N SER A 56 -15.61 -22.66 -3.10
CA SER A 56 -15.05 -21.41 -3.60
C SER A 56 -13.56 -21.44 -3.26
N GLN A 57 -12.70 -21.41 -4.29
CA GLN A 57 -11.25 -21.38 -4.10
C GLN A 57 -10.89 -20.22 -3.14
N PRO A 58 -9.97 -20.40 -2.18
CA PRO A 58 -9.52 -19.29 -1.36
C PRO A 58 -8.79 -18.33 -2.31
N ARG A 59 -9.48 -17.29 -2.77
CA ARG A 59 -8.82 -16.17 -3.41
C ARG A 59 -7.78 -15.67 -2.41
N ALA A 60 -6.53 -15.57 -2.83
CA ALA A 60 -5.51 -14.87 -2.07
C ALA A 60 -6.12 -13.53 -1.64
N SER A 61 -6.36 -13.36 -0.34
CA SER A 61 -7.06 -12.20 0.17
C SER A 61 -6.10 -11.03 0.08
N CYS A 62 -6.24 -10.23 -0.97
CA CYS A 62 -5.55 -8.95 -1.12
C CYS A 62 -6.18 -7.96 -0.14
N GLN A 63 -5.63 -7.88 1.07
CA GLN A 63 -6.13 -6.95 2.08
C GLN A 63 -5.39 -5.62 1.95
N SER A 64 -6.12 -4.55 1.63
CA SER A 64 -5.59 -3.19 1.75
C SER A 64 -5.29 -2.90 3.22
N VAL A 65 -4.04 -2.55 3.51
CA VAL A 65 -3.57 -2.24 4.87
C VAL A 65 -3.43 -0.73 5.08
N TRP A 66 -3.24 0.03 4.00
CA TRP A 66 -3.15 1.48 4.04
C TRP A 66 -3.45 2.06 2.67
N GLN A 67 -4.01 3.27 2.63
CA GLN A 67 -4.26 4.01 1.40
C GLN A 67 -4.01 5.49 1.65
N SER A 68 -3.32 6.13 0.71
CA SER A 68 -3.09 7.58 0.71
C SER A 68 -4.40 8.35 0.63
N LYS A 69 -4.51 9.41 1.43
CA LYS A 69 -5.72 10.26 1.53
C LYS A 69 -5.49 11.70 1.10
N VAL A 70 -4.24 12.09 0.85
CA VAL A 70 -3.83 13.49 0.67
C VAL A 70 -3.98 13.98 -0.78
N SER A 71 -4.49 13.14 -1.69
CA SER A 71 -4.79 13.56 -3.06
C SER A 71 -6.11 14.34 -3.06
N ASP A 72 -6.08 15.67 -3.09
CA ASP A 72 -7.21 16.64 -2.96
C ASP A 72 -8.43 16.40 -3.89
N ASN A 73 -9.10 15.25 -3.79
CA ASN A 73 -10.19 14.80 -4.65
C ASN A 73 -9.88 14.82 -6.17
N LYS A 74 -8.60 14.96 -6.53
CA LYS A 74 -8.12 14.94 -7.92
C LYS A 74 -7.92 13.48 -8.35
N SER A 75 -8.32 13.16 -9.58
CA SER A 75 -7.99 11.87 -10.18
C SER A 75 -6.49 11.83 -10.45
N VAL A 76 -5.78 10.93 -9.76
CA VAL A 76 -4.34 10.71 -9.90
C VAL A 76 -4.09 9.25 -10.27
N PRO A 77 -2.96 8.93 -10.93
CA PRO A 77 -2.57 7.54 -11.10
C PRO A 77 -2.55 6.81 -9.76
N GLY A 78 -3.07 5.58 -9.75
CA GLY A 78 -3.05 4.70 -8.60
C GLY A 78 -1.85 3.76 -8.65
N LEU A 79 -1.13 3.61 -7.55
CA LEU A 79 -0.05 2.65 -7.40
C LEU A 79 -0.35 1.68 -6.25
N VAL A 80 -0.19 0.37 -6.51
CA VAL A 80 -0.32 -0.65 -5.46
C VAL A 80 1.06 -1.12 -5.04
N LEU A 81 1.35 -1.03 -3.75
CA LEU A 81 2.55 -1.57 -3.14
C LEU A 81 2.22 -2.88 -2.42
N ALA A 82 2.76 -3.98 -2.95
CA ALA A 82 2.64 -5.31 -2.38
C ALA A 82 3.63 -5.49 -1.21
N LEU A 83 3.12 -5.96 -0.08
CA LEU A 83 3.90 -6.43 1.06
C LEU A 83 3.75 -7.94 1.24
#